data_AF-A0AAV0TQ20-F1
#
_entry.id   AF-A0AAV0TQ20-F1
#
_cell.length_a   1.000
_cell.length_b   1.000
_cell.length_c   1.000
_cell.angle_alpha   90.00
_cell.angle_beta   90.00
_cell.angle_gamma   90.00
#
_symmetry.space_group_name_H-M   'P 1'
#
loop_
_entity.id
_entity.type
_entity.pdbx_description
1 polymer ?
#
loop_
_entity_poly.entity_id
_entity_poly.type
_entity_poly.pdbx_seq_one_letter_code
_entity_poly.pdbx_strand_id
1 'polypeptide(L)'
;MTTSVSNMSNPNTPLAYLTDIAEHRNDVLVNGTIKAGEVGNREERVLNIRQFLDIETLVGSFAQQKMAEDKFAAVECLLIELTEVKVEGLLDWYRVANKGATPEEALGSALADTYGDDVMAQAIVRASIKKKAKIGAPLEAVKDAMIACWNAEGRTTNEVLQWLERDKPSSDKDLFDYGIAKLLTGADTVHKHVAEVLLDHFEGEYVRFFVALVRAEKKETADESVMKACWDWLRSKHPDYAVEHEAFRTLMDPSPEGNKWAEAEDHLFGWPTKDEKKEIYEELTSGPVSGN
;
A
#
# COMPACT_ATOMS: atom_id res chain seq x y z
N MET A 1 50.46 13.63 41.91
CA MET A 1 49.00 13.62 41.83
C MET A 1 48.61 12.53 40.85
N THR A 2 48.22 11.37 41.38
CA THR A 2 47.73 10.22 40.62
C THR A 2 46.23 10.38 40.44
N THR A 3 45.81 10.84 39.26
CA THR A 3 44.40 10.78 38.87
C THR A 3 44.03 9.33 38.60
N SER A 4 43.28 8.77 39.54
CA SER A 4 42.66 7.45 39.48
C SER A 4 41.73 7.37 38.26
N VAL A 5 41.99 6.43 37.35
CA VAL A 5 41.04 6.02 36.30
C VAL A 5 40.02 5.08 36.95
N SER A 6 39.08 5.63 37.71
CA SER A 6 37.96 4.86 38.24
C SER A 6 36.79 4.93 37.26
N ASN A 7 36.74 4.03 36.28
CA ASN A 7 35.55 3.92 35.42
C ASN A 7 35.39 2.60 34.65
N MET A 8 36.28 1.61 34.85
CA MET A 8 36.25 0.35 34.10
C MET A 8 35.32 -0.73 34.67
N SER A 9 34.59 -0.47 35.77
CA SER A 9 33.78 -1.48 36.44
C SER A 9 32.27 -1.35 36.20
N ASN A 10 31.82 -0.25 35.57
CA ASN A 10 30.40 -0.03 35.33
C ASN A 10 30.06 -0.33 33.87
N PRO A 11 29.24 -1.35 33.58
CA PRO A 11 28.86 -1.69 32.20
C PRO A 11 28.08 -0.57 31.47
N ASN A 12 27.76 0.53 32.17
CA ASN A 12 27.04 1.69 31.63
C ASN A 12 27.95 2.92 31.38
N THR A 13 29.24 2.88 31.72
CA THR A 13 30.15 4.03 31.53
C THR A 13 30.23 4.56 30.08
N PRO A 14 30.15 3.73 29.02
CA PRO A 14 30.16 4.23 27.64
C PRO A 14 28.92 5.06 27.27
N LEU A 15 27.77 4.78 27.89
CA LEU A 15 26.51 5.48 27.62
C LEU A 15 26.47 6.85 28.30
N ALA A 16 27.09 6.99 29.48
CA ALA A 16 27.12 8.26 30.20
C ALA A 16 27.69 9.43 29.36
N TYR A 17 28.74 9.17 28.58
CA TYR A 17 29.29 10.19 27.67
C TYR A 17 28.37 10.52 26.50
N LEU A 18 27.61 9.54 26.00
CA LEU A 18 26.61 9.79 24.97
C LEU A 18 25.43 10.57 25.55
N THR A 19 25.00 10.25 26.78
CA THR A 19 23.96 10.99 27.51
C THR A 19 24.34 12.45 27.69
N ASP A 20 25.57 12.74 28.12
CA ASP A 20 26.08 14.13 28.21
C ASP A 20 26.08 14.83 26.84
N ILE A 21 26.40 14.13 25.76
CA ILE A 21 26.34 14.70 24.40
C ILE A 21 24.90 14.93 23.95
N ALA A 22 23.97 14.00 24.23
CA ALA A 22 22.55 14.10 23.93
C ALA A 22 21.88 15.27 24.67
N GLU A 23 22.23 15.48 25.94
CA GLU A 23 21.75 16.61 26.74
C GLU A 23 22.16 17.97 26.15
N HIS A 24 23.21 18.01 25.31
CA HIS A 24 23.73 19.23 24.72
C HIS A 24 23.54 19.32 23.20
N ARG A 25 23.24 18.21 22.53
CA ARG A 25 23.02 18.11 21.08
C ARG A 25 21.86 17.15 20.89
N ASN A 26 20.71 17.67 20.46
CA ASN A 26 19.55 16.86 20.07
C ASN A 26 19.83 16.10 18.76
N ASP A 27 20.80 15.18 18.81
CA ASP A 27 21.32 14.42 17.69
C ASP A 27 20.65 13.04 17.68
N VAL A 28 19.99 12.71 16.56
CA VAL A 28 19.21 11.48 16.40
C VAL A 28 20.09 10.24 16.55
N LEU A 29 21.32 10.29 16.05
CA LEU A 29 22.27 9.18 16.14
C LEU A 29 22.66 8.93 17.59
N VAL A 30 22.93 10.00 18.34
CA VAL A 30 23.30 9.93 19.76
C VAL A 30 22.12 9.45 20.60
N ASN A 31 20.94 10.05 20.44
CA ASN A 31 19.72 9.69 21.16
C ASN A 31 19.29 8.25 20.89
N GLY A 32 19.34 7.81 19.62
CA GLY A 32 19.00 6.45 19.24
C GLY A 32 20.00 5.41 19.73
N THR A 33 21.31 5.73 19.70
CA THR A 33 22.36 4.85 20.25
C THR A 33 22.22 4.69 21.77
N ILE A 34 21.87 5.75 22.49
CA ILE A 34 21.59 5.69 23.94
C ILE A 34 20.41 4.76 24.18
N LYS A 35 19.27 5.01 23.52
CA LYS A 35 18.05 4.21 23.68
C LYS A 35 18.28 2.73 23.36
N ALA A 36 19.01 2.44 22.28
CA ALA A 36 19.39 1.07 21.91
C ALA A 36 20.28 0.40 22.97
N GLY A 37 21.14 1.19 23.64
CA GLY A 37 22.03 0.73 24.69
C GLY A 37 21.44 0.67 26.10
N GLU A 38 20.21 1.13 26.33
CA GLU A 38 19.58 1.08 27.66
C GLU A 38 18.96 -0.27 28.01
N VAL A 39 18.74 -1.13 27.02
CA VAL A 39 17.99 -2.37 27.17
C VAL A 39 18.92 -3.59 27.17
N GLY A 40 18.71 -4.49 28.14
CA GLY A 40 19.27 -5.82 28.11
C GLY A 40 20.69 -5.98 28.64
N ASN A 41 21.23 -7.18 28.46
CA ASN A 41 22.61 -7.51 28.83
C ASN A 41 23.62 -6.89 27.84
N ARG A 42 24.94 -7.06 28.07
CA ARG A 42 25.97 -6.45 27.21
C ARG A 42 25.87 -6.87 25.75
N GLU A 43 25.55 -8.13 25.46
CA GLU A 43 25.48 -8.64 24.10
C GLU A 43 24.24 -8.09 23.37
N GLU A 44 23.11 -8.06 24.06
CA GLU A 44 21.86 -7.44 23.56
C GLU A 44 22.06 -5.96 23.23
N ARG A 45 22.75 -5.20 24.09
CA ARG A 45 23.05 -3.78 23.83
C ARG A 45 23.92 -3.58 22.60
N VAL A 46 24.96 -4.40 22.41
CA VAL A 46 25.82 -4.33 21.23
C VAL A 46 25.03 -4.65 19.96
N LEU A 47 24.12 -5.64 20.03
CA LEU A 47 23.24 -5.98 18.92
C LEU A 47 22.29 -4.84 18.57
N ASN A 48 21.60 -4.26 19.56
CA ASN A 48 20.66 -3.15 19.34
C ASN A 48 21.35 -1.92 18.76
N ILE A 49 22.55 -1.57 19.26
CA ILE A 49 23.33 -0.45 18.71
C ILE A 49 23.70 -0.72 17.25
N ARG A 50 24.13 -1.94 16.91
CA ARG A 50 24.44 -2.31 15.51
C ARG A 50 23.22 -2.17 14.62
N GLN A 51 22.07 -2.69 15.06
CA GLN A 51 20.82 -2.56 14.32
C GLN A 51 20.47 -1.09 14.10
N PHE A 52 20.58 -0.24 15.12
CA PHE A 52 20.31 1.19 14.95
C PHE A 52 21.24 1.86 13.93
N LEU A 53 22.53 1.52 13.93
CA LEU A 53 23.49 2.02 12.93
C LEU A 53 23.19 1.52 11.51
N ASP A 54 22.72 0.27 11.37
CA ASP A 54 22.27 -0.26 10.09
C ASP A 54 21.03 0.51 9.58
N ILE A 55 20.11 0.92 10.47
CA ILE A 55 18.98 1.79 10.13
C ILE A 55 19.44 3.19 9.71
N GLU A 56 20.36 3.81 10.46
CA GLU A 56 20.92 5.12 10.09
C GLU A 56 21.54 5.07 8.68
N THR A 57 22.27 4.00 8.38
CA THR A 57 22.87 3.78 7.06
C THR A 57 21.79 3.66 5.98
N LEU A 58 20.70 2.95 6.25
CA LEU A 58 19.56 2.84 5.35
C LEU A 58 18.88 4.20 5.12
N VAL A 59 18.63 4.99 6.16
CA VAL A 59 18.08 6.35 6.05
C VAL A 59 19.02 7.24 5.23
N GLY A 60 20.33 7.16 5.47
CA GLY A 60 21.33 7.88 4.69
C GLY A 60 21.35 7.50 3.20
N SER A 61 21.04 6.23 2.89
CA SER A 61 20.95 5.76 1.51
C SER A 61 19.80 6.42 0.75
N PHE A 62 18.69 6.79 1.39
CA PHE A 62 17.57 7.48 0.73
C PHE A 62 18.02 8.78 0.07
N ALA A 63 18.94 9.52 0.68
CA ALA A 63 19.49 10.74 0.09
C ALA A 63 20.34 10.46 -1.17
N GLN A 64 21.04 9.33 -1.21
CA GLN A 64 21.82 8.91 -2.39
C GLN A 64 20.91 8.43 -3.51
N GLN A 65 19.83 7.73 -3.16
CA GLN A 65 18.85 7.18 -4.11
C GLN A 65 17.98 8.27 -4.76
N LYS A 66 17.91 9.49 -4.21
CA LYS A 66 17.26 10.63 -4.88
C LYS A 66 17.79 10.91 -6.28
N MET A 67 19.07 10.57 -6.53
CA MET A 67 19.76 10.77 -7.80
C MET A 67 19.84 9.50 -8.66
N ALA A 68 19.13 8.42 -8.28
CA ALA A 68 19.11 7.20 -9.08
C ALA A 68 18.47 7.48 -10.44
N GLU A 69 19.14 7.05 -11.52
CA GLU A 69 18.60 7.16 -12.89
C GLU A 69 17.34 6.32 -13.07
N ASP A 70 17.27 5.16 -12.39
CA ASP A 70 16.11 4.27 -12.36
C ASP A 70 15.56 4.16 -10.93
N LYS A 71 14.66 5.09 -10.59
CA LYS A 71 13.99 5.11 -9.29
C LYS A 71 13.14 3.87 -9.04
N PHE A 72 12.55 3.28 -10.09
CA PHE A 72 11.69 2.11 -9.94
C PHE A 72 12.51 0.88 -9.51
N ALA A 73 13.65 0.64 -10.17
CA ALA A 73 14.56 -0.44 -9.79
C ALA A 73 15.09 -0.24 -8.36
N ALA A 74 15.39 1.00 -7.98
CA ALA A 74 15.83 1.33 -6.63
C ALA A 74 14.77 0.99 -5.56
N VAL A 75 13.48 1.27 -5.82
CA VAL A 75 12.39 0.86 -4.93
C VAL A 75 12.22 -0.67 -4.91
N GLU A 76 12.30 -1.36 -6.06
CA GLU A 76 12.23 -2.82 -6.07
C GLU A 76 13.34 -3.46 -5.23
N CYS A 77 14.56 -2.91 -5.27
CA CYS A 77 15.66 -3.33 -4.40
C CYS A 77 15.37 -3.07 -2.91
N LEU A 78 14.91 -1.86 -2.58
CA LEU A 78 14.53 -1.50 -1.20
C LEU A 78 13.49 -2.49 -0.65
N LEU A 79 12.38 -2.71 -1.37
CA LEU A 79 11.31 -3.60 -0.92
C LEU A 79 11.78 -5.04 -0.72
N ILE A 80 12.77 -5.51 -1.48
CA ILE A 80 13.37 -6.85 -1.31
C ILE A 80 14.26 -6.91 -0.06
N GLU A 81 14.97 -5.84 0.25
CA GLU A 81 15.92 -5.77 1.37
C GLU A 81 15.27 -5.46 2.72
N LEU A 82 14.03 -4.95 2.70
CA LEU A 82 13.27 -4.67 3.91
C LEU A 82 12.89 -5.98 4.62
N THR A 83 13.16 -5.99 5.92
CA THR A 83 12.72 -7.00 6.86
C THR A 83 11.86 -6.34 7.92
N GLU A 84 11.11 -7.13 8.69
CA GLU A 84 10.25 -6.60 9.76
C GLU A 84 11.07 -5.76 10.75
N VAL A 85 12.21 -6.30 11.20
CA VAL A 85 13.19 -5.59 12.06
C VAL A 85 13.65 -4.27 11.44
N LYS A 86 13.88 -4.22 10.12
CA LYS A 86 14.31 -2.99 9.46
C LYS A 86 13.20 -1.94 9.42
N VAL A 87 11.96 -2.36 9.17
CA VAL A 87 10.83 -1.42 9.13
C VAL A 87 10.50 -0.90 10.52
N GLU A 88 10.47 -1.77 11.53
CA GLU A 88 10.32 -1.35 12.93
C GLU A 88 11.44 -0.38 13.34
N GLY A 89 12.69 -0.71 12.99
CA GLY A 89 13.84 0.17 13.22
C GLY A 89 13.71 1.54 12.54
N LEU A 90 13.20 1.60 11.31
CA LEU A 90 12.92 2.85 10.60
C LEU A 90 11.85 3.69 11.31
N LEU A 91 10.74 3.07 11.73
CA LEU A 91 9.68 3.77 12.47
C LEU A 91 10.19 4.28 13.83
N ASP A 92 10.99 3.48 14.54
CA ASP A 92 11.65 3.89 15.78
C ASP A 92 12.60 5.07 15.56
N TRP A 93 13.35 5.04 14.46
CA TRP A 93 14.24 6.13 14.07
C TRP A 93 13.46 7.42 13.83
N TYR A 94 12.37 7.39 13.05
CA TYR A 94 11.55 8.57 12.80
C TYR A 94 10.87 9.09 14.07
N ARG A 95 10.50 8.19 14.99
CA ARG A 95 9.99 8.56 16.31
C ARG A 95 11.04 9.32 17.14
N VAL A 96 12.29 8.85 17.16
CA VAL A 96 13.39 9.53 17.87
C VAL A 96 13.77 10.84 17.18
N ALA A 97 13.74 10.87 15.85
CA ALA A 97 14.01 12.06 15.06
C ALA A 97 12.94 13.15 15.22
N ASN A 98 11.76 12.79 15.74
CA ASN A 98 10.60 13.68 15.92
C ASN A 98 10.27 14.45 14.63
N LYS A 99 10.23 13.72 13.51
CA LYS A 99 9.84 14.23 12.20
C LYS A 99 8.41 13.81 11.89
N GLY A 100 7.63 14.69 11.26
CA GLY A 100 6.22 14.44 10.91
C GLY A 100 5.28 14.42 12.13
N ALA A 101 3.97 14.23 11.89
CA ALA A 101 3.02 14.03 12.97
C ALA A 101 3.07 12.60 13.53
N THR A 102 3.36 11.61 12.69
CA THR A 102 3.59 10.21 13.07
C THR A 102 4.85 9.63 12.41
N PRO A 103 5.46 8.57 12.97
CA PRO A 103 6.58 7.89 12.33
C PRO A 103 6.26 7.34 10.94
N GLU A 104 5.02 6.87 10.73
CA GLU A 104 4.53 6.34 9.47
C GLU A 104 4.45 7.44 8.40
N GLU A 105 3.88 8.60 8.75
CA GLU A 105 3.83 9.77 7.86
C GLU A 105 5.24 10.23 7.47
N ALA A 106 6.16 10.29 8.44
CA ALA A 106 7.53 10.71 8.18
C ALA A 106 8.31 9.73 7.31
N LEU A 107 8.11 8.43 7.51
CA LEU A 107 8.67 7.40 6.64
C LEU A 107 8.09 7.50 5.22
N GLY A 108 6.77 7.63 5.09
CA GLY A 108 6.10 7.79 3.80
C GLY A 108 6.58 9.03 3.05
N SER A 109 6.67 10.17 3.73
CA SER A 109 7.18 11.41 3.17
C SER A 109 8.63 11.28 2.68
N ALA A 110 9.50 10.61 3.44
CA ALA A 110 10.87 10.37 3.00
C ALA A 110 10.95 9.46 1.77
N LEU A 111 10.08 8.44 1.68
CA LEU A 111 10.00 7.56 0.51
C LEU A 111 9.46 8.29 -0.72
N ALA A 112 8.39 9.08 -0.55
CA ALA A 112 7.82 9.94 -1.61
C ALA A 112 8.85 10.95 -2.12
N ASP A 113 9.55 11.65 -1.22
CA ASP A 113 10.61 12.60 -1.55
C ASP A 113 11.77 11.96 -2.32
N THR A 114 12.09 10.70 -2.01
CA THR A 114 13.21 9.99 -2.64
C THR A 114 12.82 9.43 -4.00
N TYR A 115 11.73 8.68 -4.04
CA TYR A 115 11.39 7.86 -5.19
C TYR A 115 10.26 8.44 -6.06
N GLY A 116 9.40 9.28 -5.49
CA GLY A 116 8.18 9.79 -6.12
C GLY A 116 6.96 8.94 -5.78
N ASP A 117 5.81 9.59 -5.62
CA ASP A 117 4.54 8.93 -5.26
C ASP A 117 4.10 7.90 -6.29
N ASP A 118 4.22 8.23 -7.57
CA ASP A 118 3.85 7.36 -8.67
C ASP A 118 4.71 6.09 -8.73
N VAL A 119 6.03 6.26 -8.61
CA VAL A 119 6.98 5.15 -8.56
C VAL A 119 6.70 4.26 -7.34
N MET A 120 6.46 4.86 -6.17
CA MET A 120 6.16 4.11 -4.95
C MET A 120 4.85 3.33 -5.08
N ALA A 121 3.78 3.96 -5.54
CA ALA A 121 2.48 3.32 -5.72
C ALA A 121 2.57 2.10 -6.65
N GLN A 122 3.19 2.28 -7.82
CA GLN A 122 3.37 1.21 -8.80
C GLN A 122 4.27 0.07 -8.27
N ALA A 123 5.36 0.39 -7.57
CA ALA A 123 6.27 -0.62 -7.03
C ALA A 123 5.62 -1.45 -5.92
N ILE A 124 4.85 -0.82 -5.03
CA ILE A 124 4.08 -1.49 -3.97
C ILE A 124 3.05 -2.46 -4.57
N VAL A 125 2.31 -2.04 -5.59
CA VAL A 125 1.32 -2.89 -6.27
C VAL A 125 2.00 -4.06 -6.97
N ARG A 126 3.09 -3.80 -7.69
CA ARG A 126 3.87 -4.85 -8.34
C ARG A 126 4.43 -5.86 -7.32
N ALA A 127 4.86 -5.40 -6.15
CA ALA A 127 5.32 -6.26 -5.06
C ALA A 127 4.17 -7.10 -4.46
N SER A 128 2.97 -6.51 -4.33
CA SER A 128 1.76 -7.15 -3.82
C SER A 128 1.30 -8.29 -4.75
N ILE A 129 1.20 -8.02 -6.05
CA ILE A 129 0.73 -8.99 -7.05
C ILE A 129 1.72 -10.16 -7.18
N LYS A 130 3.04 -9.89 -7.14
CA LYS A 130 4.07 -10.92 -7.34
C LYS A 130 4.16 -11.96 -6.20
N LYS A 131 3.35 -11.86 -5.13
CA LYS A 131 3.34 -12.77 -3.96
C LYS A 131 4.74 -13.25 -3.55
N LYS A 132 5.73 -12.34 -3.50
CA LYS A 132 7.06 -12.71 -2.99
C LYS A 132 6.89 -13.01 -1.51
N ALA A 133 6.81 -14.29 -1.16
CA ALA A 133 6.47 -14.87 0.16
C ALA A 133 7.33 -14.41 1.37
N LYS A 134 8.22 -13.42 1.19
CA LYS A 134 9.11 -12.86 2.22
C LYS A 134 8.84 -11.41 2.57
N ILE A 135 7.94 -10.70 1.86
CA ILE A 135 7.75 -9.25 2.03
C ILE A 135 6.42 -8.92 2.74
N GLY A 136 5.68 -9.89 3.27
CA GLY A 136 4.33 -9.67 3.83
C GLY A 136 4.24 -8.48 4.81
N ALA A 137 4.73 -8.64 6.04
CA ALA A 137 4.67 -7.57 7.03
C ALA A 137 5.45 -6.30 6.64
N PRO A 138 6.67 -6.38 6.06
CA PRO A 138 7.40 -5.18 5.64
C PRO A 138 6.68 -4.36 4.56
N LEU A 139 6.06 -5.03 3.58
CA LEU A 139 5.31 -4.37 2.52
C LEU A 139 4.06 -3.70 3.08
N GLU A 140 3.36 -4.34 4.02
CA GLU A 140 2.19 -3.74 4.66
C GLU A 140 2.55 -2.46 5.42
N ALA A 141 3.65 -2.47 6.17
CA ALA A 141 4.09 -1.27 6.87
C ALA A 141 4.54 -0.15 5.90
N VAL A 142 5.11 -0.49 4.74
CA VAL A 142 5.39 0.50 3.69
C VAL A 142 4.10 1.06 3.08
N LYS A 143 3.08 0.22 2.84
CA LYS A 143 1.75 0.68 2.39
C LYS A 143 1.16 1.67 3.39
N ASP A 144 1.17 1.31 4.67
CA ASP A 144 0.60 2.13 5.74
C ASP A 144 1.34 3.48 5.86
N ALA A 145 2.66 3.48 5.71
CA ALA A 145 3.47 4.70 5.67
C ALA A 145 3.12 5.61 4.49
N MET A 146 3.01 5.06 3.27
CA MET A 146 2.62 5.83 2.09
C MET A 146 1.19 6.38 2.22
N ILE A 147 0.25 5.57 2.71
CA ILE A 147 -1.13 5.99 2.97
C ILE A 147 -1.17 7.14 4.00
N ALA A 148 -0.41 7.02 5.09
CA ALA A 148 -0.32 8.07 6.10
C ALA A 148 0.21 9.39 5.50
N CYS A 149 1.25 9.31 4.67
CA CYS A 149 1.80 10.47 3.94
C CYS A 149 0.76 11.11 3.01
N TRP A 150 0.11 10.31 2.17
CA TRP A 150 -0.89 10.80 1.22
C TRP A 150 -2.10 11.41 1.90
N ASN A 151 -2.54 10.84 3.02
CA ASN A 151 -3.60 11.43 3.84
C ASN A 151 -3.20 12.76 4.46
N ALA A 152 -1.96 12.88 4.94
CA ALA A 152 -1.45 14.14 5.47
C ALA A 152 -1.34 15.24 4.39
N GLU A 153 -1.05 14.84 3.14
CA GLU A 153 -1.01 15.73 1.98
C GLU A 153 -2.40 16.02 1.36
N GLY A 154 -3.46 15.36 1.83
CA GLY A 154 -4.81 15.50 1.29
C GLY A 154 -4.97 14.93 -0.12
N ARG A 155 -4.22 13.88 -0.45
CA ARG A 155 -4.33 13.15 -1.72
C ARG A 155 -5.63 12.38 -1.80
N THR A 156 -6.17 12.30 -2.99
CA THR A 156 -7.46 11.64 -3.28
C THR A 156 -7.27 10.25 -3.87
N THR A 157 -8.28 9.39 -3.75
CA THR A 157 -8.31 8.08 -4.43
C THR A 157 -8.07 8.20 -5.94
N ASN A 158 -8.60 9.23 -6.59
CA ASN A 158 -8.41 9.45 -8.03
C ASN A 158 -6.95 9.76 -8.39
N GLU A 159 -6.25 10.58 -7.58
CA GLU A 159 -4.82 10.83 -7.80
C GLU A 159 -4.00 9.55 -7.63
N VAL A 160 -4.28 8.75 -6.60
CA VAL A 160 -3.61 7.47 -6.40
C VAL A 160 -3.88 6.51 -7.55
N LEU A 161 -5.12 6.44 -8.06
CA LEU A 161 -5.44 5.62 -9.22
C LEU A 161 -4.67 6.07 -10.47
N GLN A 162 -4.57 7.37 -10.72
CA GLN A 162 -3.79 7.91 -11.84
C GLN A 162 -2.30 7.54 -11.74
N TRP A 163 -1.73 7.52 -10.53
CA TRP A 163 -0.35 7.08 -10.31
C TRP A 163 -0.14 5.60 -10.65
N LEU A 164 -1.08 4.76 -10.24
CA LEU A 164 -1.04 3.32 -10.52
C LEU A 164 -1.11 3.02 -12.02
N GLU A 165 -1.90 3.79 -12.76
CA GLU A 165 -2.20 3.54 -14.17
C GLU A 165 -1.29 4.28 -15.16
N ARG A 166 -0.33 5.10 -14.68
CA ARG A 166 0.45 6.04 -15.50
C ARG A 166 1.28 5.40 -16.62
N ASP A 167 2.07 4.37 -16.31
CA ASP A 167 3.06 3.81 -17.26
C ASP A 167 2.74 2.37 -17.66
N LYS A 168 2.11 1.63 -16.75
CA LYS A 168 1.77 0.22 -16.98
C LYS A 168 0.40 -0.06 -16.38
N PRO A 169 -0.68 0.12 -17.18
CA PRO A 169 -2.03 -0.06 -16.68
C PRO A 169 -2.20 -1.46 -16.12
N SER A 170 -2.85 -1.54 -14.97
CA SER A 170 -3.24 -2.80 -14.37
C SER A 170 -4.29 -3.45 -15.28
N SER A 171 -4.41 -4.79 -15.26
CA SER A 171 -5.61 -5.35 -15.89
C SER A 171 -6.82 -4.98 -15.03
N ASP A 172 -7.99 -4.77 -15.64
CA ASP A 172 -9.18 -4.29 -14.91
C ASP A 172 -9.51 -5.08 -13.64
N LYS A 173 -9.31 -6.41 -13.66
CA LYS A 173 -9.52 -7.29 -12.50
C LYS A 173 -8.45 -7.11 -11.39
N ASP A 174 -7.28 -6.58 -11.73
CA ASP A 174 -6.20 -6.31 -10.78
C ASP A 174 -6.51 -5.07 -9.93
N LEU A 175 -7.38 -4.16 -10.38
CA LEU A 175 -7.81 -2.99 -9.60
C LEU A 175 -8.49 -3.36 -8.27
N PHE A 176 -8.99 -4.58 -8.16
CA PHE A 176 -9.59 -5.15 -6.95
C PHE A 176 -8.63 -6.04 -6.15
N ASP A 177 -7.36 -6.16 -6.56
CA ASP A 177 -6.33 -6.82 -5.78
C ASP A 177 -6.11 -6.09 -4.45
N TYR A 178 -5.92 -6.84 -3.36
CA TYR A 178 -5.70 -6.29 -2.02
C TYR A 178 -4.64 -5.19 -1.98
N GLY A 179 -3.55 -5.34 -2.73
CA GLY A 179 -2.51 -4.31 -2.79
C GLY A 179 -3.02 -2.98 -3.34
N ILE A 180 -3.84 -3.01 -4.39
CA ILE A 180 -4.40 -1.82 -5.04
C ILE A 180 -5.54 -1.27 -4.19
N ALA A 181 -6.48 -2.13 -3.83
CA ALA A 181 -7.67 -1.81 -3.04
C ALA A 181 -7.28 -1.11 -1.72
N LYS A 182 -6.25 -1.58 -1.02
CA LYS A 182 -5.75 -0.96 0.20
C LYS A 182 -5.21 0.45 -0.02
N LEU A 183 -4.48 0.70 -1.12
CA LEU A 183 -3.97 2.05 -1.41
C LEU A 183 -5.11 3.01 -1.77
N LEU A 184 -6.07 2.57 -2.58
CA LEU A 184 -7.22 3.37 -2.99
C LEU A 184 -8.15 3.73 -1.82
N THR A 185 -8.39 2.77 -0.92
CA THR A 185 -9.18 2.97 0.31
C THR A 185 -8.39 3.64 1.43
N GLY A 186 -7.06 3.55 1.40
CA GLY A 186 -6.20 4.25 2.34
C GLY A 186 -6.23 5.76 2.13
N ALA A 187 -6.26 6.19 0.86
CA ALA A 187 -6.34 7.60 0.47
C ALA A 187 -7.74 8.22 0.65
N ASP A 188 -8.78 7.40 0.83
CA ASP A 188 -10.11 7.84 1.23
C ASP A 188 -10.79 6.80 2.12
N THR A 189 -11.02 7.17 3.38
CA THR A 189 -11.66 6.33 4.39
C THR A 189 -13.09 5.89 4.03
N VAL A 190 -13.69 6.45 2.98
CA VAL A 190 -15.04 6.10 2.52
C VAL A 190 -14.95 5.14 1.33
N HIS A 191 -15.09 3.83 1.58
CA HIS A 191 -15.11 2.78 0.54
C HIS A 191 -16.07 3.06 -0.63
N LYS A 192 -17.16 3.77 -0.37
CA LYS A 192 -18.13 4.21 -1.39
C LYS A 192 -17.50 5.06 -2.49
N HIS A 193 -16.52 5.89 -2.14
CA HIS A 193 -15.83 6.75 -3.10
C HIS A 193 -14.93 5.93 -4.03
N VAL A 194 -14.35 4.82 -3.54
CA VAL A 194 -13.53 3.92 -4.37
C VAL A 194 -14.35 3.28 -5.48
N ALA A 195 -15.57 2.82 -5.21
CA ALA A 195 -16.44 2.25 -6.25
C ALA A 195 -16.81 3.28 -7.33
N GLU A 196 -17.10 4.52 -6.92
CA GLU A 196 -17.37 5.65 -7.82
C GLU A 196 -16.15 5.98 -8.70
N VAL A 197 -14.97 6.12 -8.09
CA VAL A 197 -13.71 6.42 -8.80
C VAL A 197 -13.33 5.30 -9.76
N LEU A 198 -13.51 4.03 -9.38
CA LEU A 198 -13.26 2.91 -10.27
C LEU A 198 -14.24 2.90 -11.46
N LEU A 199 -15.54 3.12 -11.23
CA LEU A 199 -16.50 3.21 -12.33
C LEU A 199 -16.17 4.37 -13.30
N ASP A 200 -15.76 5.53 -12.77
CA ASP A 200 -15.32 6.67 -13.57
C ASP A 200 -14.07 6.30 -14.40
N HIS A 201 -13.14 5.52 -13.83
CA HIS A 201 -12.00 4.98 -14.57
C HIS A 201 -12.40 4.03 -15.70
N PHE A 202 -13.51 3.29 -15.52
CA PHE A 202 -14.14 2.52 -16.60
C PHE A 202 -15.00 3.38 -17.54
N GLU A 203 -14.86 4.71 -17.51
CA GLU A 203 -15.63 5.65 -18.34
C GLU A 203 -17.15 5.52 -18.16
N GLY A 204 -17.60 5.04 -17.00
CA GLY A 204 -19.01 4.75 -16.74
C GLY A 204 -19.53 3.46 -17.40
N GLU A 205 -18.65 2.63 -17.98
CA GLU A 205 -19.03 1.34 -18.58
C GLU A 205 -19.31 0.28 -17.51
N TYR A 206 -20.56 0.25 -17.04
CA TYR A 206 -21.01 -0.72 -16.02
C TYR A 206 -20.70 -2.17 -16.38
N VAL A 207 -20.85 -2.58 -17.64
CA VAL A 207 -20.56 -3.97 -18.07
C VAL A 207 -19.09 -4.29 -17.83
N ARG A 208 -18.19 -3.37 -18.19
CA ARG A 208 -16.75 -3.52 -17.96
C ARG A 208 -16.45 -3.65 -16.47
N PHE A 209 -17.06 -2.79 -15.66
CA PHE A 209 -16.96 -2.82 -14.20
C PHE A 209 -17.43 -4.15 -13.59
N PHE A 210 -18.61 -4.65 -13.97
CA PHE A 210 -19.16 -5.92 -13.46
C PHE A 210 -18.27 -7.11 -13.82
N VAL A 211 -17.78 -7.13 -15.06
CA VAL A 211 -16.91 -8.21 -15.52
C VAL A 211 -15.56 -8.16 -14.81
N ALA A 212 -15.04 -6.96 -14.54
CA ALA A 212 -13.83 -6.80 -13.75
C ALA A 212 -14.02 -7.33 -12.30
N LEU A 213 -15.16 -7.04 -11.66
CA LEU A 213 -15.53 -7.56 -10.33
C LEU A 213 -15.60 -9.10 -10.31
N VAL A 214 -16.39 -9.69 -11.20
CA VAL A 214 -16.53 -11.17 -11.26
C VAL A 214 -15.21 -11.86 -11.58
N ARG A 215 -14.37 -11.27 -12.43
CA ARG A 215 -13.03 -11.80 -12.72
C ARG A 215 -12.09 -11.65 -11.54
N ALA A 216 -12.25 -10.60 -10.73
CA ALA A 216 -11.47 -10.41 -9.52
C ALA A 216 -11.85 -11.42 -8.43
N GLU A 217 -13.12 -11.78 -8.27
CA GLU A 217 -13.58 -12.80 -7.30
C GLU A 217 -12.90 -14.16 -7.50
N LYS A 218 -12.46 -14.46 -8.72
CA LYS A 218 -11.73 -15.68 -9.07
C LYS A 218 -10.24 -15.63 -8.69
N LYS A 219 -9.75 -14.49 -8.19
CA LYS A 219 -8.35 -14.30 -7.77
C LYS A 219 -8.21 -14.44 -6.25
N GLU A 220 -7.27 -15.27 -5.84
CA GLU A 220 -6.90 -15.43 -4.41
C GLU A 220 -6.36 -14.15 -3.74
N THR A 221 -5.98 -13.14 -4.52
CA THR A 221 -5.43 -11.87 -4.01
C THR A 221 -6.45 -10.75 -3.99
N ALA A 222 -7.68 -10.99 -4.43
CA ALA A 222 -8.70 -9.96 -4.44
C ALA A 222 -9.14 -9.59 -3.02
N ASP A 223 -9.47 -8.33 -2.82
CA ASP A 223 -10.02 -7.83 -1.56
C ASP A 223 -11.53 -8.04 -1.53
N GLU A 224 -11.97 -9.10 -0.83
CA GLU A 224 -13.38 -9.43 -0.68
C GLU A 224 -14.20 -8.29 -0.06
N SER A 225 -13.61 -7.51 0.84
CA SER A 225 -14.31 -6.40 1.51
C SER A 225 -14.60 -5.27 0.51
N VAL A 226 -13.61 -4.91 -0.31
CA VAL A 226 -13.79 -3.87 -1.33
C VAL A 226 -14.70 -4.33 -2.45
N MET A 227 -14.58 -5.58 -2.91
CA MET A 227 -15.51 -6.14 -3.91
C MET A 227 -16.96 -6.13 -3.40
N LYS A 228 -17.18 -6.59 -2.17
CA LYS A 228 -18.50 -6.54 -1.54
C LYS A 228 -19.04 -5.12 -1.42
N ALA A 229 -18.20 -4.17 -1.02
CA ALA A 229 -18.59 -2.76 -0.94
C ALA A 229 -18.97 -2.19 -2.32
N CYS A 230 -18.28 -2.58 -3.39
CA CYS A 230 -18.62 -2.21 -4.76
C CYS A 230 -19.98 -2.78 -5.18
N TRP A 231 -20.22 -4.07 -4.92
CA TRP A 231 -21.52 -4.70 -5.18
C TRP A 231 -22.65 -4.03 -4.40
N ASP A 232 -22.47 -3.80 -3.11
CA ASP A 232 -23.47 -3.13 -2.26
C ASP A 232 -23.74 -1.70 -2.75
N TRP A 233 -22.70 -0.97 -3.15
CA TRP A 233 -22.84 0.36 -3.74
C TRP A 233 -23.65 0.31 -5.05
N LEU A 234 -23.33 -0.61 -5.96
CA LEU A 234 -24.05 -0.81 -7.22
C LEU A 234 -25.53 -1.08 -6.98
N ARG A 235 -25.87 -2.03 -6.09
CA ARG A 235 -27.25 -2.36 -5.73
C ARG A 235 -27.98 -1.16 -5.11
N SER A 236 -27.28 -0.32 -4.35
CA SER A 236 -27.89 0.86 -3.71
C SER A 236 -28.14 2.02 -4.68
N LYS A 237 -27.25 2.23 -5.66
CA LYS A 237 -27.29 3.36 -6.60
C LYS A 237 -28.12 3.06 -7.83
N HIS A 238 -28.11 1.79 -8.26
CA HIS A 238 -28.78 1.34 -9.47
C HIS A 238 -29.57 0.05 -9.19
N PRO A 239 -30.55 0.08 -8.25
CA PRO A 239 -31.31 -1.10 -7.84
C PRO A 239 -32.02 -1.80 -9.00
N ASP A 240 -32.38 -1.03 -10.03
CA ASP A 240 -33.12 -1.54 -11.19
C ASP A 240 -32.27 -1.64 -12.46
N TYR A 241 -30.93 -1.52 -12.38
CA TYR A 241 -30.05 -1.52 -13.57
C TYR A 241 -30.27 -2.76 -14.45
N ALA A 242 -30.37 -3.94 -13.82
CA ALA A 242 -30.61 -5.20 -14.50
C ALA A 242 -32.05 -5.33 -15.05
N VAL A 243 -32.99 -4.54 -14.55
CA VAL A 243 -34.42 -4.62 -14.88
C VAL A 243 -34.80 -3.60 -15.95
N GLU A 244 -34.31 -2.37 -15.84
CA GLU A 244 -34.73 -1.20 -16.63
C GLU A 244 -33.86 -0.95 -17.87
N HIS A 245 -32.61 -1.40 -17.89
CA HIS A 245 -31.71 -1.09 -18.99
C HIS A 245 -31.75 -2.18 -20.08
N GLU A 246 -32.62 -2.01 -21.07
CA GLU A 246 -32.84 -3.00 -22.16
C GLU A 246 -31.53 -3.39 -22.85
N ALA A 247 -30.66 -2.42 -23.17
CA ALA A 247 -29.35 -2.69 -23.76
C ALA A 247 -28.44 -3.55 -22.86
N PHE A 248 -28.51 -3.35 -21.53
CA PHE A 248 -27.76 -4.18 -20.59
C PHE A 248 -28.34 -5.59 -20.56
N ARG A 249 -29.67 -5.74 -20.52
CA ARG A 249 -30.31 -7.06 -20.56
C ARG A 249 -29.99 -7.83 -21.84
N THR A 250 -30.03 -7.18 -22.99
CA THR A 250 -29.68 -7.80 -24.27
C THR A 250 -28.21 -8.25 -24.28
N LEU A 251 -27.32 -7.41 -23.75
CA LEU A 251 -25.90 -7.71 -23.72
C LEU A 251 -25.53 -8.80 -22.70
N MET A 252 -26.24 -8.81 -21.57
CA MET A 252 -26.09 -9.76 -20.48
C MET A 252 -26.97 -11.01 -20.63
N ASP A 253 -27.74 -11.12 -21.72
CA ASP A 253 -28.52 -12.31 -22.00
C ASP A 253 -27.57 -13.50 -22.26
N PRO A 254 -27.62 -14.55 -21.43
CA PRO A 254 -26.81 -15.75 -21.63
C PRO A 254 -27.32 -16.63 -22.79
N SER A 255 -28.42 -16.25 -23.45
CA SER A 255 -28.93 -16.93 -24.64
C SER A 255 -27.97 -16.83 -25.84
N PRO A 256 -28.13 -17.70 -26.85
CA PRO A 256 -27.34 -17.61 -28.08
C PRO A 256 -27.47 -16.28 -28.83
N GLU A 257 -28.54 -15.51 -28.60
CA GLU A 257 -28.77 -14.21 -29.26
C GLU A 257 -27.96 -13.09 -28.62
N GLY A 258 -27.80 -13.09 -27.29
CA GLY A 258 -26.92 -12.17 -26.56
C GLY A 258 -25.42 -12.45 -26.77
N ASN A 259 -25.04 -13.66 -27.20
CA ASN A 259 -23.64 -14.01 -27.48
C ASN A 259 -23.16 -13.61 -28.89
N LYS A 260 -24.07 -13.33 -29.83
CA LYS A 260 -23.69 -12.85 -31.17
C LYS A 260 -22.98 -11.49 -31.16
N TRP A 261 -23.24 -10.67 -30.15
CA TRP A 261 -22.61 -9.35 -29.97
C TRP A 261 -21.17 -9.47 -29.44
N ALA A 262 -20.87 -10.52 -28.67
CA ALA A 262 -19.54 -10.75 -28.11
C ALA A 262 -18.50 -11.18 -29.16
N GLU A 263 -18.95 -11.74 -30.29
CA GLU A 263 -18.09 -12.20 -31.38
C GLU A 263 -17.85 -11.13 -32.47
N ALA A 264 -18.57 -10.01 -32.42
CA ALA A 264 -18.62 -9.04 -33.53
C ALA A 264 -17.69 -7.82 -33.37
N GLU A 265 -17.14 -7.58 -32.18
CA GLU A 265 -16.33 -6.39 -31.91
C GLU A 265 -15.01 -6.74 -31.21
N ASP A 266 -13.88 -6.39 -31.86
CA ASP A 266 -12.51 -6.43 -31.32
C ASP A 266 -12.36 -5.34 -30.23
N HIS A 267 -12.98 -5.55 -29.08
CA HIS A 267 -12.82 -4.67 -27.93
C HIS A 267 -11.59 -5.04 -27.12
N LEU A 268 -10.86 -4.02 -26.67
CA LEU A 268 -9.70 -4.14 -25.78
C LEU A 268 -10.04 -4.85 -24.45
N PHE A 269 -11.31 -4.82 -24.05
CA PHE A 269 -11.83 -5.52 -22.88
C PHE A 269 -12.65 -6.74 -23.32
N GLY A 270 -12.14 -7.95 -23.08
CA GLY A 270 -12.83 -9.18 -23.49
C GLY A 270 -14.22 -9.30 -22.87
N TRP A 271 -15.25 -9.43 -23.71
CA TRP A 271 -16.66 -9.56 -23.32
C TRP A 271 -16.90 -10.67 -22.27
N PRO A 272 -17.97 -10.55 -21.45
CA PRO A 272 -18.31 -11.58 -20.48
C PRO A 272 -18.68 -12.89 -21.16
N THR A 273 -18.14 -13.97 -20.64
CA THR A 273 -18.57 -15.34 -20.94
C THR A 273 -20.01 -15.56 -20.47
N LYS A 274 -20.65 -16.61 -21.00
CA LYS A 274 -22.01 -16.98 -20.57
C LYS A 274 -22.14 -17.17 -19.05
N ASP A 275 -21.12 -17.77 -18.44
CA ASP A 275 -21.10 -18.02 -16.99
C ASP A 275 -20.92 -16.71 -16.21
N GLU A 276 -20.02 -15.83 -16.65
CA GLU A 276 -19.86 -14.49 -16.06
C GLU A 276 -21.15 -13.66 -16.17
N LYS A 277 -21.85 -13.72 -17.32
CA LYS A 277 -23.15 -13.03 -17.47
C LYS A 277 -24.17 -13.50 -16.45
N LYS A 278 -24.22 -14.81 -16.21
CA LYS A 278 -25.11 -15.43 -15.24
C LYS A 278 -24.76 -15.01 -13.81
N GLU A 279 -23.48 -15.06 -13.43
CA GLU A 279 -22.98 -14.64 -12.11
C GLU A 279 -23.34 -13.17 -11.84
N ILE A 280 -23.10 -12.26 -12.81
CA ILE A 280 -23.44 -10.84 -12.69
C ILE A 280 -24.95 -10.65 -12.49
N TYR A 281 -25.78 -11.39 -13.23
CA TYR A 281 -27.24 -11.29 -13.09
C TYR A 281 -27.71 -11.79 -11.72
N GLU A 282 -27.14 -12.89 -11.23
CA GLU A 282 -27.44 -13.43 -9.89
C GLU A 282 -27.04 -12.44 -8.79
N GLU A 283 -25.87 -11.79 -8.89
CA GLU A 283 -25.41 -10.78 -7.91
C GLU A 283 -26.20 -9.47 -7.92
N LEU A 284 -26.72 -9.05 -9.07
CA LEU A 284 -27.58 -7.86 -9.16
C LEU A 284 -29.00 -8.11 -8.67
N THR A 285 -29.47 -9.35 -8.75
CA THR A 285 -30.84 -9.72 -8.34
C THR A 285 -30.92 -10.34 -6.95
N SER A 286 -29.79 -10.75 -6.37
CA SER A 286 -29.70 -11.03 -4.95
C SER A 286 -29.91 -9.70 -4.20
N GLY A 287 -31.11 -9.54 -3.62
CA GLY A 287 -31.46 -8.33 -2.87
C GLY A 287 -30.41 -8.00 -1.80
N PRO A 288 -30.33 -6.74 -1.33
CA PRO A 288 -29.33 -6.34 -0.35
C PRO A 288 -29.38 -7.29 0.84
N VAL A 289 -28.24 -7.93 1.14
CA VAL A 289 -28.10 -8.74 2.35
C VAL A 289 -28.38 -7.79 3.51
N SER A 290 -29.53 -7.95 4.13
CA SER A 290 -29.92 -7.15 5.30
C SER A 290 -28.93 -7.48 6.42
N GLY A 291 -27.91 -6.64 6.56
CA GLY A 291 -26.98 -6.69 7.66
C GLY A 291 -27.68 -6.24 8.93
N ASN A 292 -27.80 -7.16 9.89
CA ASN A 292 -28.01 -6.85 11.31
C ASN A 292 -26.80 -6.12 11.89
#